data_AF-A0A967RJ44-F1
#
_entry.id   AF-A0A967RJ44-F1
#
_cell.length_a   1.000
_cell.length_b   1.000
_cell.length_c   1.000
_cell.angle_alpha   90.00
_cell.angle_beta   90.00
_cell.angle_gamma   90.00
#
_symmetry.space_group_name_H-M   'P 1'
#
loop_
_entity.id
_entity.type
_entity.pdbx_description
1 polymer ?
#
loop_
_entity_poly.entity_id
_entity_poly.type
_entity_poly.pdbx_seq_one_letter_code
_entity_poly.pdbx_strand_id
1 'polypeptide(L)' 'MNDHPQRDLALRLDAEGTSVFYSGDGRPTSETRALAEGVNLIVHEAFHLSKDIPGHGTIAGCLDMARACRAKRLAL' A
#
# COMPACT_ATOMS: atom_id res chain seq x y z
N MET A 1 11.49 -2.81 -6.57
CA MET A 1 10.53 -2.98 -7.68
C MET A 1 9.31 -3.70 -7.12
N ASN A 2 8.09 -3.40 -7.60
CA ASN A 2 6.85 -4.00 -7.10
C ASN A 2 6.43 -5.29 -7.86
N ASP A 3 7.23 -5.69 -8.87
CA ASP A 3 7.07 -6.89 -9.71
C ASP A 3 5.74 -6.98 -10.49
N HIS A 4 4.96 -5.90 -10.55
CA HIS A 4 3.75 -5.85 -11.36
C HIS A 4 4.12 -5.84 -12.86
N PRO A 5 3.43 -6.62 -13.73
CA PRO A 5 3.84 -6.82 -15.12
C PRO A 5 3.60 -5.60 -16.03
N GLN A 6 2.73 -4.69 -15.62
CA GLN A 6 2.45 -3.43 -16.31
C GLN A 6 2.97 -2.25 -15.49
N ARG A 7 3.04 -1.07 -16.11
CA ARG A 7 3.36 0.15 -15.38
C ARG A 7 2.23 0.44 -14.39
N ASP A 8 2.57 0.40 -13.12
CA ASP A 8 1.68 0.70 -12.01
C ASP A 8 2.23 1.85 -11.15
N LEU A 9 1.35 2.71 -10.65
CA LEU A 9 1.71 3.90 -9.89
C LEU A 9 0.85 3.98 -8.63
N ALA A 10 1.51 3.99 -7.48
CA ALA A 10 0.87 4.37 -6.23
C ALA A 10 0.60 5.88 -6.20
N LEU A 11 -0.50 6.26 -5.55
CA LEU A 11 -0.94 7.64 -5.41
C LEU A 11 -1.08 8.01 -3.94
N ARG A 12 -0.69 9.24 -3.61
CA ARG A 12 -1.10 9.91 -2.38
C ARG A 12 -1.95 11.12 -2.74
N LEU A 13 -3.09 11.22 -2.08
CA LEU A 13 -4.01 12.34 -2.18
C LEU A 13 -4.04 13.05 -0.84
N ASP A 14 -3.76 14.34 -0.83
CA ASP A 14 -3.89 15.21 0.34
C ASP A 14 -5.00 16.24 0.08
N ALA A 15 -5.97 16.34 0.98
CA ALA A 15 -7.07 17.30 0.90
C ALA A 15 -7.56 17.66 2.31
N GLU A 16 -7.64 18.96 2.62
CA GLU A 16 -8.25 19.50 3.85
C GLU A 16 -7.85 18.74 5.15
N GLY A 17 -6.54 18.52 5.36
CA GLY A 17 -6.04 17.84 6.56
C GLY A 17 -6.31 16.31 6.61
N THR A 18 -6.82 15.75 5.52
CA THR A 18 -6.97 14.32 5.30
C THR A 18 -6.03 13.86 4.19
N SER A 19 -5.50 12.64 4.33
CA SER A 19 -4.66 12.02 3.33
C SER A 19 -5.03 10.56 3.10
N VAL A 20 -4.95 10.14 1.84
CA VAL A 20 -5.22 8.77 1.39
C VAL A 20 -4.05 8.30 0.54
N PHE A 21 -3.57 7.10 0.81
CA PHE A 21 -2.67 6.37 -0.06
C PHE A 21 -3.44 5.27 -0.78
N TYR A 22 -3.27 5.17 -2.10
CA TYR A 22 -3.79 4.10 -2.95
C TYR A 22 -2.62 3.38 -3.60
N SER A 23 -2.52 2.06 -3.39
CA SER A 23 -1.33 1.29 -3.79
C SER A 23 -1.15 1.15 -5.30
N GLY A 24 -2.24 1.12 -6.06
CA GLY A 24 -2.23 0.39 -7.34
C GLY A 24 -2.17 -1.11 -7.07
N ASP A 25 -1.41 -1.84 -7.88
CA ASP A 25 -1.24 -3.28 -7.78
C ASP A 25 0.22 -3.67 -7.48
N GLY A 26 0.39 -4.80 -6.80
CA GLY A 26 1.67 -5.39 -6.48
C GLY A 26 2.18 -5.05 -5.10
N ARG A 27 3.48 -5.29 -4.92
CA ARG A 27 4.09 -5.31 -3.59
C ARG A 27 4.42 -3.90 -3.08
N PRO A 28 4.28 -3.63 -1.77
CA PRO A 28 4.86 -2.45 -1.16
C PRO A 28 6.36 -2.35 -1.42
N THR A 29 6.85 -1.17 -1.78
CA THR A 29 8.28 -0.88 -1.92
C THR A 29 8.72 0.12 -0.83
N SER A 30 10.02 0.40 -0.74
CA SER A 30 10.55 1.48 0.11
C SER A 30 9.92 2.82 -0.24
N GLU A 31 9.76 3.10 -1.53
CA GLU A 31 9.24 4.37 -2.06
C GLU A 31 7.74 4.51 -1.76
N THR A 32 6.95 3.45 -1.95
CA THR A 32 5.51 3.50 -1.65
C THR A 32 5.24 3.57 -0.14
N ARG A 33 6.10 2.96 0.69
CA ARG A 33 6.05 3.15 2.16
C ARG A 33 6.34 4.58 2.57
N ALA A 34 7.36 5.20 1.99
CA ALA A 34 7.67 6.61 2.24
C ALA A 34 6.52 7.53 1.80
N LEU A 35 5.89 7.23 0.66
CA LEU A 35 4.73 7.96 0.16
C LEU A 35 3.51 7.84 1.10
N ALA A 36 3.29 6.66 1.67
CA ALA A 36 2.17 6.35 2.55
C ALA A 36 2.36 6.80 4.02
N GLU A 37 3.50 7.39 4.38
CA GLU A 37 3.79 7.74 5.77
C GLU A 37 2.74 8.72 6.35
N GLY A 38 2.19 8.35 7.50
CA GLY A 38 1.29 9.17 8.30
C GLY A 38 -0.11 9.38 7.71
N VAL A 39 -0.49 8.65 6.65
CA VAL A 39 -1.78 8.90 5.98
C VAL A 39 -2.99 8.50 6.84
N ASN A 40 -4.14 9.13 6.60
CA ASN A 40 -5.38 8.78 7.31
C ASN A 40 -5.98 7.45 6.86
N LEU A 41 -5.69 7.01 5.63
CA LEU A 41 -6.17 5.75 5.06
C LEU A 41 -5.16 5.21 4.05
N ILE A 42 -4.82 3.93 4.17
CA ILE A 42 -4.21 3.13 3.09
C ILE A 42 -5.30 2.28 2.46
N VAL A 43 -5.40 2.30 1.13
CA VAL A 43 -6.12 1.33 0.31
C VAL A 43 -5.06 0.51 -0.42
N HIS A 44 -5.01 -0.80 -0.16
CA HIS A 44 -3.94 -1.65 -0.68
C HIS A 44 -4.45 -2.94 -1.30
N GLU A 45 -3.88 -3.35 -2.44
CA GLU A 45 -4.12 -4.67 -3.02
C GLU A 45 -3.74 -5.78 -2.02
N ALA A 46 -4.67 -6.72 -1.81
CA ALA A 46 -4.52 -7.82 -0.86
C ALA A 46 -4.89 -9.18 -1.48
N PHE A 47 -4.09 -9.64 -2.46
CA PHE A 47 -4.42 -10.79 -3.32
C PHE A 47 -4.48 -12.14 -2.57
N HIS A 48 -3.65 -12.35 -1.56
CA HIS A 48 -3.62 -13.60 -0.80
C HIS A 48 -3.38 -13.33 0.70
N LEU A 49 -3.84 -14.24 1.57
CA LEU A 49 -3.65 -14.14 3.02
C LEU A 49 -2.18 -13.96 3.43
N SER A 50 -1.31 -14.90 3.03
CA SER A 50 0.11 -14.92 3.43
C SER A 50 1.06 -15.51 2.38
N LYS A 51 0.56 -16.18 1.35
CA LYS A 51 1.40 -16.76 0.31
C LYS A 51 1.97 -15.64 -0.54
N ASP A 52 3.29 -15.63 -0.67
CA ASP A 52 3.96 -14.69 -1.53
C ASP A 52 3.78 -15.07 -3.01
N ILE A 53 3.24 -14.15 -3.81
CA ILE A 53 3.01 -14.31 -5.24
C ILE A 53 3.70 -13.12 -5.92
N PRO A 54 4.62 -13.35 -6.86
CA PRO A 54 5.30 -12.28 -7.59
C PRO A 54 4.30 -11.30 -8.20
N GLY A 55 4.54 -10.00 -7.97
CA GLY A 55 3.69 -8.93 -8.51
C GLY A 55 2.36 -8.70 -7.79
N HIS A 56 2.16 -9.29 -6.60
CA HIS A 56 0.93 -9.14 -5.82
C HIS A 56 1.19 -8.84 -4.34
N GLY A 57 0.28 -8.06 -3.74
CA GLY A 57 0.22 -7.82 -2.29
C GLY A 57 -0.35 -9.01 -1.50
N THR A 58 -0.04 -9.07 -0.21
CA THR A 58 -0.66 -10.02 0.74
C THR A 58 -1.33 -9.29 1.89
N ILE A 59 -2.34 -9.89 2.52
CA ILE A 59 -3.01 -9.33 3.70
C ILE A 59 -1.98 -9.09 4.83
N ALA A 60 -1.09 -10.05 5.07
CA ALA A 60 -0.01 -9.91 6.05
C ALA A 60 0.90 -8.70 5.73
N GLY A 61 1.35 -8.56 4.48
CA GLY A 61 2.17 -7.43 4.04
C GLY A 61 1.47 -6.07 4.13
N CYS A 62 0.16 -6.02 3.86
CA CYS A 62 -0.63 -4.81 4.00
C CYS A 62 -0.76 -4.36 5.46
N LEU A 63 -0.95 -5.32 6.38
CA LEU A 63 -0.99 -5.04 7.83
C LEU A 63 0.36 -4.49 8.31
N ASP A 64 1.46 -5.07 7.85
CA ASP A 64 2.80 -4.61 8.21
C ASP A 64 3.10 -3.23 7.64
N MET A 65 2.67 -2.95 6.41
CA MET A 65 2.76 -1.61 5.81
C MET A 65 1.95 -0.58 6.60
N ALA A 66 0.69 -0.86 6.92
CA ALA A 66 -0.15 0.09 7.64
C ALA A 66 0.42 0.45 9.01
N ARG A 67 0.98 -0.54 9.72
CA ARG A 67 1.67 -0.31 11.01
C ARG A 67 2.94 0.50 10.83
N ALA A 68 3.80 0.12 9.88
CA ALA A 68 5.07 0.81 9.63
C ALA A 68 4.86 2.28 9.25
N CYS A 69 3.88 2.54 8.38
CA CYS A 69 3.51 3.87 7.91
C CYS A 69 2.63 4.65 8.89
N ARG A 70 2.26 4.06 10.04
CA ARG A 70 1.40 4.68 11.07
C ARG A 70 0.05 5.16 10.51
N ALA A 71 -0.48 4.44 9.53
CA ALA A 71 -1.76 4.80 8.93
C ALA A 71 -2.89 4.60 9.94
N LYS A 72 -3.85 5.52 9.96
CA LYS A 72 -4.96 5.45 10.93
C LYS A 72 -5.96 4.33 10.58
N ARG A 73 -6.09 4.00 9.30
CA ARG A 73 -7.04 3.02 8.76
C ARG A 73 -6.42 2.30 7.57
N LEU A 74 -6.90 1.08 7.34
CA LEU A 74 -6.51 0.21 6.24
C LEU A 74 -7.78 -0.37 5.58
N ALA A 75 -7.84 -0.30 4.25
CA ALA A 75 -8.83 -0.98 3.42
C ALA A 75 -8.11 -2.01 2.52
N LEU A 76 -8.64 -3.23 2.49
CA LEU A 76 -8.12 -4.41 1.79
C LEU A 76 -9.18 -4.99 0.85
#